data_AF-A0A4R5FCX0-F1
#
_entry.id   AF-A0A4R5FCX0-F1
#
_cell.length_a   1.000
_cell.length_b   1.000
_cell.length_c   1.000
_cell.angle_alpha   90.00
_cell.angle_beta   90.00
_cell.angle_gamma   90.00
#
_symmetry.space_group_name_H-M   'P 1'
#
loop_
_entity.id
_entity.type
_entity.pdbx_description
1 polymer ?
#
loop_
_entity_poly.entity_id
_entity_poly.type
_entity_poly.pdbx_seq_one_letter_code
_entity_poly.pdbx_strand_id
1 'polypeptide(L)' 'MSISALAWVFGGFETFKYVLIIFGFCISILIKEVNAKNEYLFYYNNGISKLHLFIYGFLMNFVFSLVLILVINIVLKFV' A
#
# COMPACT_ATOMS: atom_id res chain seq x y z
N MET A 1 -6.18 -2.01 -2.32
CA MET A 1 -7.08 -1.61 -3.42
C MET A 1 -8.52 -1.38 -2.95
N SER A 2 -9.16 -2.30 -2.21
CA SER A 2 -10.58 -2.17 -1.80
C SER A 2 -10.88 -0.95 -0.93
N ILE A 3 -10.08 -0.66 0.10
CA ILE A 3 -10.29 0.49 1.00
C ILE A 3 -10.06 1.82 0.28
N SER A 4 -9.02 1.91 -0.54
CA SER A 4 -8.74 3.10 -1.35
C SER A 4 -9.84 3.36 -2.38
N ALA A 5 -10.39 2.32 -3.02
CA ALA A 5 -11.50 2.48 -3.97
C ALA A 5 -12.75 3.10 -3.30
N LEU A 6 -13.10 2.67 -2.09
CA LEU A 6 -14.20 3.29 -1.33
C LEU A 6 -13.90 4.77 -1.00
N ALA A 7 -12.66 5.09 -0.64
CA ALA A 7 -12.25 6.48 -0.39
C ALA A 7 -12.36 7.36 -1.63
N TRP A 8 -12.18 6.80 -2.83
CA TRP A 8 -12.46 7.53 -4.07
C TRP A 8 -13.97 7.78 -4.21
N VAL A 9 -14.80 6.75 -4.12
CA VAL A 9 -16.25 6.86 -4.33
C VAL A 9 -16.89 7.90 -3.40
N PHE A 10 -16.50 7.92 -2.12
CA PHE A 10 -17.11 8.80 -1.13
C PHE A 10 -16.33 10.09 -0.84
N GLY A 11 -15.01 10.09 -1.02
CA GLY A 11 -14.13 11.20 -0.65
C GLY A 11 -13.42 11.86 -1.82
N GLY A 12 -13.64 11.39 -3.05
CA GLY A 12 -13.02 11.94 -4.26
C GLY A 12 -11.56 11.54 -4.44
N PHE A 13 -10.97 12.05 -5.53
CA PHE A 13 -9.63 11.63 -5.98
C PHE A 13 -8.50 12.09 -5.06
N GLU A 14 -8.64 13.24 -4.38
CA GLU A 14 -7.64 13.69 -3.41
C GLU A 14 -7.55 12.75 -2.21
N THR A 15 -8.70 12.39 -1.62
CA THR A 15 -8.77 11.45 -0.49
C THR A 15 -8.29 10.05 -0.90
N PHE A 16 -8.61 9.61 -2.12
CA PHE A 16 -8.09 8.37 -2.70
C PHE A 16 -6.56 8.30 -2.65
N LYS A 17 -5.84 9.36 -3.08
CA LYS A 17 -4.37 9.37 -3.13
C LYS A 17 -3.74 9.14 -1.75
N TYR A 18 -4.21 9.87 -0.74
CA TYR A 18 -3.72 9.72 0.63
C TYR A 18 -4.00 8.33 1.21
N VAL A 19 -5.21 7.81 0.95
CA VAL A 19 -5.62 6.49 1.44
C VAL A 19 -4.84 5.38 0.73
N LEU A 20 -4.54 5.53 -0.56
CA LEU A 20 -3.77 4.56 -1.34
C LEU A 20 -2.31 4.48 -0.85
N ILE A 21 -1.66 5.62 -0.64
CA ILE A 21 -0.22 5.67 -0.33
C ILE A 21 0.06 5.26 1.12
N ILE A 22 -0.71 5.80 2.08
CA ILE A 22 -0.37 5.71 3.51
C ILE A 22 -1.33 4.78 4.23
N PHE A 23 -2.63 5.12 4.22
CA PHE A 23 -3.60 4.45 5.10
C PHE A 23 -3.79 2.97 4.75
N GLY A 24 -3.89 2.65 3.46
CA GLY A 24 -4.02 1.27 2.99
C GLY A 24 -2.79 0.42 3.31
N PHE A 25 -1.60 1.02 3.29
CA PHE A 25 -0.37 0.34 3.66
C PHE A 25 -0.33 0.04 5.18
N CYS A 26 -0.68 1.01 6.01
CA CYS A 26 -0.77 0.81 7.47
C CYS A 26 -1.75 -0.30 7.83
N ILE A 27 -2.94 -0.32 7.22
CA ILE A 27 -3.92 -1.40 7.44
C ILE A 27 -3.37 -2.75 6.98
N SER A 28 -2.68 -2.80 5.85
CA SER A 28 -2.07 -4.03 5.34
C SER A 28 -1.02 -4.58 6.31
N ILE A 29 -0.20 -3.71 6.91
CA ILE A 29 0.71 -4.11 8.00
C ILE A 29 -0.08 -4.63 9.19
N LEU A 30 -1.10 -3.93 9.68
CA LEU A 30 -1.88 -4.36 10.84
C LEU A 30 -2.51 -5.75 10.64
N ILE A 31 -3.10 -5.99 9.47
CA ILE A 31 -3.65 -7.31 9.12
C ILE A 31 -2.54 -8.37 9.12
N LYS A 32 -1.36 -8.04 8.57
CA LYS A 32 -0.21 -8.95 8.55
C LYS A 32 0.31 -9.27 9.96
N GLU A 33 0.36 -8.28 10.85
CA GLU A 33 0.77 -8.44 12.25
C GLU A 33 -0.14 -9.39 13.03
N VAL A 34 -1.44 -9.38 12.72
CA VAL A 34 -2.42 -10.25 13.38
C VAL A 34 -2.35 -11.68 12.82
N ASN A 35 -2.22 -11.83 11.50
CA ASN A 35 -2.43 -13.12 10.83
C ASN A 35 -1.15 -13.93 10.53
N ALA A 36 0.01 -13.29 10.37
CA ALA A 36 1.18 -13.92 9.73
C ALA A 36 2.48 -13.84 10.57
N LYS A 37 2.38 -14.01 11.90
CA LYS A 37 3.53 -13.91 12.80
C LYS A 37 4.66 -14.90 12.48
N ASN A 38 4.31 -16.10 12.03
CA ASN A 38 5.28 -17.17 11.70
C ASN A 38 6.14 -16.84 10.47
N GLU A 39 5.65 -16.01 9.55
CA GLU A 39 6.43 -15.61 8.38
C GLU A 39 7.65 -14.78 8.77
N TYR A 40 7.56 -13.94 9.81
CA TYR A 40 8.69 -13.16 10.27
C TYR A 40 9.84 -14.04 10.77
N LEU A 41 9.55 -15.19 11.37
CA LEU A 41 10.58 -16.14 11.78
C LEU A 41 11.32 -16.72 10.57
N PHE A 42 10.59 -17.05 9.49
CA PHE A 42 11.20 -17.50 8.24
C PHE A 42 12.15 -16.44 7.67
N TYR A 43 11.71 -15.19 7.55
CA TYR A 43 12.55 -14.12 7.00
C TYR A 43 13.75 -13.80 7.91
N TYR A 44 13.54 -13.78 9.22
CA TYR A 44 14.59 -13.54 10.19
C TYR A 44 15.67 -14.63 10.16
N ASN A 45 15.28 -15.90 10.04
CA ASN A 45 16.21 -17.02 9.88
C ASN A 45 17.02 -16.93 8.58
N ASN A 46 16.53 -16.20 7.59
CA ASN A 46 17.24 -15.89 6.34
C ASN A 46 17.99 -14.54 6.39
N GLY A 47 18.15 -13.95 7.58
CA GLY A 47 18.90 -12.69 7.78
C GLY A 47 18.13 -11.41 7.43
N ILE A 48 16.84 -11.51 7.08
CA ILE A 48 16.01 -10.34 6.73
C ILE A 48 15.22 -9.91 7.97
N SER A 49 15.50 -8.70 8.46
CA SER A 49 14.77 -8.17 9.60
C SER A 49 13.38 -7.67 9.20
N LYS A 50 12.46 -7.65 10.18
CA LYS A 50 11.10 -7.14 10.02
C LYS A 50 11.05 -5.71 9.46
N LEU A 51 11.99 -4.86 9.89
CA LEU A 51 12.07 -3.48 9.42
C LEU A 51 12.42 -3.38 7.93
N HIS A 52 13.26 -4.28 7.40
CA HIS A 52 13.54 -4.36 5.97
C HIS A 52 12.28 -4.69 5.17
N LEU A 53 11.46 -5.63 5.64
CA LEU A 53 10.19 -5.99 4.99
C LEU A 53 9.22 -4.80 4.97
N PHE A 54 9.16 -4.02 6.05
CA PHE A 54 8.31 -2.82 6.11
C PHE A 54 8.78 -1.73 5.17
N ILE A 55 10.08 -1.41 5.16
CA ILE A 55 10.64 -0.39 4.28
C ILE A 55 10.46 -0.80 2.82
N TYR A 56 10.82 -2.05 2.47
CA TYR A 56 10.70 -2.53 1.11
C TYR A 56 9.23 -2.59 0.67
N GLY A 57 8.34 -3.09 1.53
CA GLY A 57 6.90 -3.09 1.28
C GLY A 57 6.34 -1.69 1.05
N PHE A 58 6.76 -0.71 1.86
CA PHE A 58 6.35 0.68 1.70
C PHE A 58 6.87 1.26 0.39
N LEU A 59 8.14 1.02 0.05
CA LEU A 59 8.76 1.52 -1.18
C LEU A 59 8.05 0.97 -2.42
N MET A 60 7.74 -0.34 -2.44
CA MET A 60 6.97 -0.96 -3.52
C MET A 60 5.54 -0.40 -3.59
N ASN A 61 4.86 -0.20 -2.45
CA ASN A 61 3.54 0.42 -2.42
C ASN A 61 3.58 1.86 -2.94
N PHE A 62 4.60 2.63 -2.56
CA PHE A 62 4.78 4.00 -2.98
C PHE A 62 5.00 4.11 -4.49
N VAL A 63 5.92 3.32 -5.05
CA VAL A 63 6.17 3.27 -6.50
C VAL A 63 4.91 2.85 -7.26
N PHE A 64 4.24 1.78 -6.82
CA PHE A 64 2.99 1.34 -7.43
C PHE A 64 1.93 2.44 -7.39
N SER A 65 1.79 3.12 -6.26
CA SER A 65 0.80 4.19 -6.10
C SER A 65 1.08 5.37 -7.02
N LEU A 66 2.35 5.79 -7.16
CA LEU A 66 2.73 6.86 -8.08
C LEU A 66 2.39 6.51 -9.53
N VAL A 67 2.72 5.29 -9.96
CA VAL A 67 2.40 4.81 -11.32
C VAL A 67 0.89 4.77 -11.52
N LEU A 68 0.13 4.24 -10.57
CA LEU A 68 -1.33 4.16 -10.68
C LEU A 68 -1.98 5.54 -10.76
N ILE A 69 -1.56 6.48 -9.91
CA ILE A 69 -2.05 7.87 -9.92
C ILE A 69 -1.74 8.54 -11.26
N LEU A 70 -0.52 8.34 -11.78
CA LEU A 70 -0.12 8.86 -13.07
C LEU A 70 -1.00 8.29 -14.20
N VAL A 71 -1.22 6.97 -14.23
CA VAL A 71 -2.08 6.33 -15.22
C VAL A 71 -3.50 6.87 -15.14
N ILE A 72 -4.07 6.98 -13.94
CA ILE A 72 -5.42 7.52 -13.74
C ILE A 72 -5.52 8.95 -14.27
N ASN A 73 -4.56 9.81 -13.93
CA ASN A 73 -4.54 11.21 -14.39
C ASN A 73 -4.45 11.31 -15.91
N ILE A 74 -3.64 10.45 -16.55
CA ILE A 74 -3.55 10.38 -18.00
C ILE A 74 -4.90 9.99 -18.59
N VAL A 75 -5.52 8.92 -18.09
CA VAL A 75 -6.82 8.44 -18.57
C VAL A 75 -7.90 9.52 -18.41
N LEU A 76 -8.00 10.14 -17.24
CA LEU A 76 -8.97 11.20 -16.97
C LEU A 76 -8.76 12.47 -17.82
N LYS A 77 -7.52 12.72 -18.29
CA LYS A 77 -7.27 13.83 -19.22
C LYS A 77 -7.78 13.54 -20.63
N PHE A 78 -7.87 12.26 -21.00
CA PHE A 78 -8.31 11.82 -22.33
C PHE A 78 -9.81 11.48 -22.41
N VAL A 79 -10.52 11.49 -21.28
CA VAL A 79 -11.97 11.27 -21.16
C VAL A 79 -12.64 12.61 -20.93
#